data_AF-A0AAW1NB64-F1
#
_entry.id   AF-A0AAW1NB64-F1
#
_cell.length_a   1.000
_cell.length_b   1.000
_cell.length_c   1.000
_cell.angle_alpha   90.00
_cell.angle_beta   90.00
_cell.angle_gamma   90.00
#
_symmetry.space_group_name_H-M   'P 1'
#
loop_
_entity.id
_entity.type
_entity.pdbx_description
1 polymer ?
#
loop_
_entity_poly.entity_id
_entity_poly.type
_entity_poly.pdbx_seq_one_letter_code
_entity_poly.pdbx_strand_id
1 'polypeptide(L)'
;MCSSFPLEIKIRYVEGLTIGNKLIRKNVFVTVSTIDQIHARNQISTQLCNDDGETNPTWNEKLITTIPTDTKFILLDVRQKTTSKEKSIAVAKVPMSDFVHAYTPENYVHFLSYRLRDSHGEPNGIINFCVNIKGLSGHRYDHRNKPSEIHGCSYDTRNFNDVVVGVPVGWSNTWPR
;
A
#
# COMPACT_ATOMS: atom_id res chain seq x y z
N MET A 1 2.83 8.37 25.42
CA MET A 1 3.66 8.39 24.19
C MET A 1 3.01 7.46 23.19
N CYS A 2 2.65 7.95 22.00
CA CYS A 2 2.13 7.07 20.95
C CYS A 2 3.27 6.19 20.44
N SER A 3 3.15 4.87 20.59
CA SER A 3 4.12 3.92 20.03
C SER A 3 4.00 3.91 18.50
N SER A 4 5.15 3.86 17.81
CA SER A 4 5.24 3.73 16.36
C SER A 4 6.33 2.72 16.00
N PHE A 5 6.23 2.11 14.83
CA PHE A 5 7.27 1.23 14.29
C PHE A 5 7.83 1.80 12.98
N PRO A 6 9.15 1.64 12.72
CA PRO A 6 9.74 1.95 11.42
C PRO A 6 9.23 1.00 10.33
N LEU A 7 8.71 1.58 9.27
CA LEU A 7 8.26 0.91 8.06
C LEU A 7 9.24 1.22 6.92
N GLU A 8 9.83 0.17 6.34
CA GLU A 8 10.52 0.25 5.07
C GLU A 8 9.60 -0.31 3.98
N ILE A 9 9.27 0.51 2.99
CA ILE A 9 8.45 0.12 1.84
C ILE A 9 9.20 0.41 0.55
N LYS A 10 9.33 -0.59 -0.31
CA LYS A 10 9.92 -0.44 -1.64
C LYS A 10 8.84 -0.58 -2.70
N ILE A 11 8.51 0.53 -3.36
CA ILE A 11 7.57 0.56 -4.47
C ILE A 11 8.29 0.07 -5.72
N ARG A 12 7.79 -1.02 -6.34
CA ARG A 12 8.43 -1.59 -7.52
C ARG A 12 7.83 -1.01 -8.79
N TYR A 13 6.60 -1.38 -9.11
CA TYR A 13 5.95 -0.99 -10.36
C TYR A 13 4.42 -1.09 -10.24
N VAL A 14 3.70 -0.49 -11.19
CA VAL A 14 2.23 -0.53 -11.28
C VAL A 14 1.79 -1.05 -12.65
N GLU A 15 0.89 -2.02 -12.67
CA GLU A 15 0.35 -2.62 -13.89
C GLU A 15 -1.02 -2.04 -14.23
N GLY A 16 -1.30 -1.83 -15.53
CA GLY A 16 -2.67 -1.59 -16.01
C GLY A 16 -3.32 -0.29 -15.51
N LEU A 17 -2.53 0.73 -15.15
CA LEU A 17 -3.01 2.01 -14.67
C LEU A 17 -3.59 2.86 -15.80
N THR A 18 -4.83 3.34 -15.67
CA THR A 18 -5.51 4.10 -16.73
C THR A 18 -6.17 5.39 -16.23
N ILE A 19 -6.33 6.37 -17.13
CA ILE A 19 -7.20 7.54 -16.95
C ILE A 19 -8.05 7.69 -18.21
N GLY A 20 -9.38 7.59 -18.08
CA GLY A 20 -10.29 7.74 -19.22
C GLY A 20 -9.95 6.78 -20.36
N ASN A 21 -9.69 5.52 -20.03
CA ASN A 21 -9.28 4.43 -20.95
C ASN A 21 -7.88 4.59 -21.58
N LYS A 22 -7.10 5.61 -21.20
CA LYS A 22 -5.71 5.77 -21.65
C LYS A 22 -4.75 5.23 -20.61
N LEU A 23 -3.82 4.38 -21.04
CA LEU A 23 -2.78 3.82 -20.19
C LEU A 23 -1.80 4.93 -19.75
N ILE A 24 -1.52 4.98 -18.45
CA ILE A 24 -0.62 5.95 -17.85
C ILE A 24 0.69 5.25 -17.51
N ARG A 25 1.78 5.80 -18.06
CA ARG A 25 3.12 5.19 -17.98
C ARG A 25 4.21 6.11 -17.44
N LYS A 26 3.96 7.42 -17.40
CA LYS A 26 4.92 8.43 -16.95
C LYS A 26 4.24 9.59 -16.23
N ASN A 27 5.06 10.46 -15.65
CA ASN A 27 4.63 11.57 -14.82
C ASN A 27 3.76 11.11 -13.65
N VAL A 28 4.08 9.96 -13.09
CA VAL A 28 3.37 9.38 -11.95
C VAL A 28 4.32 9.10 -10.80
N PHE A 29 3.80 9.21 -9.59
CA PHE A 29 4.51 8.91 -8.35
C PHE A 29 3.53 8.28 -7.36
N VAL A 30 4.05 7.62 -6.34
CA VAL A 30 3.24 6.99 -5.30
C VAL A 30 3.48 7.70 -3.98
N THR A 31 2.42 8.08 -3.28
CA THR A 31 2.52 8.54 -1.89
C THR A 31 2.14 7.42 -0.94
N VAL A 32 2.78 7.40 0.23
CA VAL A 32 2.49 6.46 1.31
C VAL A 32 1.99 7.27 2.50
N SER A 33 0.81 6.91 2.99
CA SER A 33 0.19 7.59 4.14
C SER A 33 -0.67 6.62 4.96
N THR A 34 -1.04 7.01 6.17
CA THR A 34 -2.16 6.41 6.90
C THR A 34 -3.46 7.14 6.59
N ILE A 35 -4.60 6.58 7.00
CA ILE A 35 -5.90 7.25 6.86
C ILE A 35 -5.88 8.64 7.51
N ASP A 36 -5.26 8.77 8.69
CA ASP A 36 -5.18 10.04 9.41
C ASP A 36 -4.23 11.05 8.75
N GLN A 37 -3.29 10.57 7.92
CA GLN A 37 -2.28 11.38 7.24
C GLN A 37 -2.64 11.68 5.77
N ILE A 38 -3.81 11.26 5.29
CA ILE A 38 -4.21 11.38 3.87
C ILE A 38 -4.23 12.84 3.38
N HIS A 39 -4.38 13.82 4.28
CA HIS A 39 -4.35 15.25 3.98
C HIS A 39 -3.10 15.97 4.53
N ALA A 40 -2.10 15.22 5.01
CA ALA A 40 -0.85 15.80 5.47
C ALA A 40 -0.05 16.37 4.29
N ARG A 41 0.56 17.54 4.47
CA ARG A 41 1.39 18.19 3.44
C ARG A 41 2.70 17.45 3.14
N ASN A 42 3.18 16.64 4.09
CA ASN A 42 4.50 16.01 4.05
C ASN A 42 4.38 14.48 3.97
N GLN A 43 3.56 13.98 3.06
CA GLN A 43 3.53 12.54 2.77
C GLN A 43 4.85 12.12 2.14
N ILE A 44 5.36 10.97 2.55
CA ILE A 44 6.50 10.36 1.87
C ILE A 44 6.03 9.87 0.49
N SER A 45 6.88 10.06 -0.51
CA SER A 45 6.55 9.71 -1.88
C SER A 45 7.77 9.24 -2.65
N THR A 46 7.53 8.47 -3.70
CA THR A 46 8.55 8.15 -4.69
C THR A 46 8.87 9.38 -5.52
N GLN A 47 10.01 9.35 -6.22
CA GLN A 47 10.28 10.22 -7.34
C GLN A 47 9.25 10.04 -8.46
N LEU A 48 9.23 11.00 -9.38
CA LEU A 48 8.39 10.94 -10.55
C LEU A 48 8.94 9.89 -11.52
N CYS A 49 8.12 8.91 -11.89
CA CYS A 49 8.46 7.97 -12.95
C CYS A 49 8.39 8.71 -14.29
N ASN A 50 9.57 8.93 -14.87
CA ASN A 50 9.76 9.65 -16.13
C ASN A 50 10.33 8.77 -17.25
N ASP A 51 10.21 7.45 -17.11
CA ASP A 51 10.58 6.53 -18.19
C ASP A 51 9.84 6.89 -19.48
N ASP A 52 10.39 6.46 -20.62
CA ASP A 52 9.99 6.84 -21.98
C ASP A 52 8.51 6.53 -22.31
N GLY A 53 7.80 5.85 -21.41
CA GLY A 53 6.37 5.58 -21.51
C GLY A 53 6.07 4.35 -22.37
N GLU A 54 7.06 3.47 -22.58
CA GLU A 54 6.88 2.21 -23.29
C GLU A 54 6.38 1.10 -22.36
N THR A 55 6.81 1.13 -21.10
CA THR A 55 6.50 0.12 -20.08
C THR A 55 5.59 0.66 -18.98
N ASN A 56 5.15 -0.24 -18.10
CA ASN A 56 4.47 0.11 -16.87
C ASN A 56 5.32 1.06 -15.99
N PRO A 57 4.70 2.01 -15.26
CA PRO A 57 5.42 2.85 -14.30
C PRO A 57 6.24 2.02 -13.33
N THR A 58 7.53 2.32 -13.21
CA THR A 58 8.48 1.61 -12.36
C THR A 58 9.31 2.61 -11.57
N TRP A 59 9.55 2.31 -10.30
CA TRP A 59 10.36 3.14 -9.39
C TRP A 59 11.51 2.35 -8.78
N ASN A 60 11.24 1.14 -8.31
CA ASN A 60 12.18 0.35 -7.49
C ASN A 60 12.80 1.16 -6.33
N GLU A 61 12.04 2.10 -5.79
CA GLU A 61 12.49 3.07 -4.81
C GLU A 61 12.09 2.64 -3.40
N LYS A 62 13.03 2.78 -2.46
CA LYS A 62 12.83 2.46 -1.05
C LYS A 62 12.48 3.73 -0.28
N LEU A 63 11.36 3.70 0.41
CA LEU A 63 10.84 4.76 1.28
C LEU A 63 10.86 4.27 2.72
N ILE A 64 11.28 5.14 3.64
CA ILE A 64 11.36 4.84 5.07
C ILE A 64 10.48 5.82 5.82
N THR A 65 9.55 5.31 6.63
CA THR A 65 8.65 6.13 7.44
C THR A 65 8.37 5.48 8.79
N THR A 66 7.70 6.18 9.69
CA THR A 66 7.22 5.65 10.97
C THR A 66 5.70 5.61 10.97
N ILE A 67 5.12 4.47 11.32
CA ILE A 67 3.68 4.28 11.34
C ILE A 67 3.22 4.10 12.80
N PRO A 68 2.15 4.79 13.24
CA PRO A 68 1.56 4.56 14.56
C PRO A 68 1.13 3.11 14.76
N THR A 69 1.35 2.57 15.96
CA THR A 69 1.04 1.16 16.31
C THR A 69 -0.44 0.79 16.20
N ASP A 70 -1.33 1.76 16.30
CA ASP A 70 -2.79 1.61 16.16
C ASP A 70 -3.29 1.76 14.71
N THR A 71 -2.38 1.98 13.76
CA THR A 71 -2.72 2.06 12.34
C THR A 71 -3.32 0.73 11.87
N LYS A 72 -4.48 0.80 11.22
CA LYS A 72 -5.13 -0.38 10.62
C LYS A 72 -4.77 -0.57 9.15
N PHE A 73 -4.54 0.53 8.44
CA PHE A 73 -4.29 0.53 7.01
C PHE A 73 -3.24 1.56 6.62
N ILE A 74 -2.38 1.19 5.68
CA ILE A 74 -1.62 2.14 4.87
C ILE A 74 -2.34 2.37 3.54
N LEU A 75 -2.19 3.57 3.01
CA LEU A 75 -2.71 3.99 1.73
C LEU A 75 -1.54 4.20 0.78
N LEU A 76 -1.60 3.54 -0.37
CA LEU A 76 -0.71 3.79 -1.49
C LEU A 76 -1.52 4.53 -2.55
N ASP A 77 -1.30 5.84 -2.65
CA ASP A 77 -2.00 6.71 -3.62
C ASP A 77 -1.09 6.97 -4.82
N VAL A 78 -1.51 6.45 -5.98
CA VAL A 78 -0.83 6.70 -7.25
C VAL A 78 -1.34 8.01 -7.82
N ARG A 79 -0.44 8.99 -7.91
CA ARG A 79 -0.74 10.35 -8.33
C ARG A 79 -0.07 10.67 -9.66
N GLN A 80 -0.76 11.44 -10.49
CA GLN A 80 -0.19 12.03 -11.70
C GLN A 80 0.25 13.45 -11.42
N LYS A 81 1.45 13.82 -11.86
CA LYS A 81 1.91 15.20 -11.92
C LYS A 81 1.76 15.73 -13.34
N THR A 82 0.95 16.75 -13.50
CA THR A 82 0.88 17.56 -14.73
C THR A 82 1.54 18.90 -14.47
N THR A 83 1.77 19.68 -15.52
CA THR A 83 2.41 21.01 -15.44
C THR A 83 1.74 21.96 -14.44
N SER A 84 0.44 21.83 -14.22
CA SER A 84 -0.34 22.74 -13.38
C SER A 84 -0.88 22.12 -12.09
N LYS A 85 -0.88 20.79 -11.96
CA LYS A 85 -1.53 20.12 -10.82
C LYS A 85 -1.06 18.68 -10.61
N GLU A 86 -1.20 18.24 -9.38
CA GLU A 86 -1.09 16.84 -8.97
C GLU A 86 -2.49 16.27 -8.73
N LYS A 87 -2.77 15.07 -9.25
CA LYS A 87 -4.09 14.43 -9.17
C LYS A 87 -3.95 12.98 -8.73
N SER A 88 -4.74 12.55 -7.74
CA SER A 88 -4.89 11.12 -7.43
C SER A 88 -5.57 10.37 -8.59
N ILE A 89 -4.96 9.26 -9.01
CA ILE A 89 -5.46 8.39 -10.07
C ILE A 89 -6.20 7.20 -9.46
N ALA A 90 -5.52 6.52 -8.54
CA ALA A 90 -6.04 5.33 -7.90
C ALA A 90 -5.31 5.05 -6.59
N VAL A 91 -6.02 4.44 -5.64
CA VAL A 91 -5.54 4.18 -4.28
C VAL A 91 -5.65 2.70 -3.96
N ALA A 92 -4.64 2.16 -3.30
CA ALA A 92 -4.70 0.86 -2.63
C ALA A 92 -4.74 1.07 -1.12
N LYS A 93 -5.68 0.39 -0.45
CA LYS A 93 -5.81 0.35 1.00
C LYS A 93 -5.28 -1.00 1.49
N VAL A 94 -4.09 -0.99 2.09
CA VAL A 94 -3.39 -2.21 2.50
C VAL A 94 -3.55 -2.36 4.02
N PRO A 95 -4.17 -3.44 4.51
CA PRO A 95 -4.25 -3.74 5.93
C PRO A 95 -2.86 -3.98 6.51
N MET A 96 -2.60 -3.44 7.70
CA MET A 96 -1.36 -3.72 8.42
C MET A 96 -1.20 -5.22 8.69
N SER A 97 -2.32 -5.92 8.94
CA SER A 97 -2.33 -7.36 9.20
C SER A 97 -1.72 -8.22 8.10
N ASP A 98 -1.62 -7.73 6.86
CA ASP A 98 -1.06 -8.50 5.75
C ASP A 98 0.47 -8.64 5.84
N PHE A 99 1.13 -7.78 6.62
CA PHE A 99 2.58 -7.76 6.78
C PHE A 99 3.03 -7.52 8.23
N VAL A 100 2.08 -7.42 9.15
CA VAL A 100 2.27 -7.40 10.59
C VAL A 100 1.59 -8.62 11.17
N HIS A 101 2.40 -9.56 11.65
CA HIS A 101 1.90 -10.73 12.36
C HIS A 101 2.59 -10.83 13.72
N ALA A 102 1.95 -11.52 14.67
CA ALA A 102 2.50 -11.77 16.00
C ALA A 102 3.88 -12.48 15.97
N TYR A 103 4.22 -13.12 14.84
CA TYR A 103 5.44 -13.91 14.66
C TYR A 103 6.18 -13.57 13.37
N THR A 104 6.17 -12.32 12.91
CA THR A 104 7.03 -11.91 11.79
C THR A 104 8.50 -11.94 12.25
N PRO A 105 9.39 -12.76 11.64
CA PRO A 105 10.80 -12.75 11.96
C PRO A 105 11.41 -11.37 11.75
N GLU A 106 12.43 -11.03 12.55
CA GLU A 106 13.14 -9.78 12.35
C GLU A 106 13.69 -9.70 10.92
N ASN A 107 13.48 -8.57 10.25
CA ASN A 107 13.90 -8.31 8.88
C ASN A 107 13.17 -9.08 7.78
N TYR A 108 12.08 -9.80 8.08
CA TYR A 108 11.27 -10.44 7.04
C TYR A 108 10.69 -9.40 6.06
N VAL A 109 10.74 -9.72 4.77
CA VAL A 109 10.24 -8.85 3.68
C VAL A 109 9.02 -9.51 3.06
N HIS A 110 7.88 -8.83 3.14
CA HIS A 110 6.66 -9.24 2.45
C HIS A 110 6.66 -8.67 1.03
N PHE A 111 6.37 -9.50 0.03
CA PHE A 111 6.12 -9.06 -1.34
C PHE A 111 4.61 -9.05 -1.56
N LEU A 112 4.08 -7.88 -1.90
CA LEU A 112 2.63 -7.64 -1.95
C LEU A 112 2.22 -7.07 -3.31
N SER A 113 1.07 -7.54 -3.78
CA SER A 113 0.39 -7.04 -4.97
C SER A 113 -1.03 -6.65 -4.58
N TYR A 114 -1.37 -5.36 -4.73
CA TYR A 114 -2.66 -4.83 -4.30
C TYR A 114 -3.43 -4.20 -5.44
N ARG A 115 -4.74 -4.43 -5.46
CA ARG A 115 -5.64 -3.80 -6.42
C ARG A 115 -5.79 -2.32 -6.10
N LEU A 116 -5.48 -1.47 -7.07
CA LEU A 116 -5.74 -0.03 -7.02
C LEU A 116 -7.20 0.22 -7.41
N ARG A 117 -7.82 1.24 -6.80
CA ARG A 117 -9.17 1.70 -7.15
C ARG A 117 -9.20 3.19 -7.47
N ASP A 118 -9.88 3.56 -8.54
CA ASP A 118 -10.08 4.95 -8.94
C ASP A 118 -11.15 5.65 -8.09
N SER A 119 -11.36 6.96 -8.25
CA SER A 119 -12.32 7.75 -7.47
C SER A 119 -13.77 7.25 -7.46
N HIS A 120 -14.16 6.36 -8.37
CA HIS A 120 -15.48 5.74 -8.40
C HIS A 120 -15.54 4.42 -7.61
N GLY A 121 -14.40 3.97 -7.08
CA GLY A 121 -14.26 2.65 -6.48
C GLY A 121 -14.07 1.55 -7.51
N GLU A 122 -13.77 1.88 -8.77
CA GLU A 122 -13.58 0.88 -9.81
C GLU A 122 -12.11 0.41 -9.85
N PRO A 123 -11.85 -0.88 -10.14
CA PRO A 123 -10.49 -1.41 -10.27
C PRO A 123 -9.68 -0.64 -11.33
N ASN A 124 -8.51 -0.11 -10.95
CA ASN A 124 -7.65 0.66 -11.84
C ASN A 124 -6.16 0.32 -11.65
N GLY A 125 -5.80 -0.88 -12.12
CA GLY A 125 -4.43 -1.39 -12.06
C GLY A 125 -4.07 -2.15 -10.79
N ILE A 126 -2.82 -2.61 -10.71
CA ILE A 126 -2.25 -3.37 -9.59
C ILE A 126 -0.92 -2.74 -9.20
N ILE A 127 -0.74 -2.40 -7.92
CA ILE A 127 0.54 -1.92 -7.38
C ILE A 127 1.34 -3.08 -6.78
N ASN A 128 2.60 -3.19 -7.19
CA ASN A 128 3.54 -4.19 -6.70
C ASN A 128 4.62 -3.54 -5.85
N PHE A 129 4.78 -4.02 -4.62
CA PHE A 129 5.73 -3.46 -3.66
C PHE A 129 6.24 -4.53 -2.71
N CYS A 130 7.28 -4.21 -1.95
CA CYS A 130 7.65 -5.01 -0.80
C CYS A 130 7.79 -4.16 0.46
N VAL A 131 7.59 -4.78 1.61
CA VAL A 131 7.51 -4.09 2.89
C VAL A 131 8.22 -4.89 3.98
N ASN A 132 8.90 -4.18 4.87
CA ASN A 132 9.63 -4.71 6.00
C ASN A 132 9.40 -3.78 7.20
N ILE A 133 9.13 -4.36 8.36
CA ILE A 133 8.99 -3.61 9.60
C ILE A 133 10.19 -3.90 10.49
N LYS A 134 10.83 -2.84 10.97
CA LYS A 134 11.94 -2.96 11.92
C LYS A 134 11.42 -2.86 13.35
N GLY A 135 12.04 -3.57 14.29
CA GLY A 135 11.85 -3.34 15.73
C GLY A 135 10.54 -3.88 16.33
N LEU A 136 9.85 -4.84 15.70
CA LEU A 136 8.68 -5.51 16.31
C LEU A 136 9.03 -6.57 17.36
N SER A 137 10.33 -6.81 17.64
CA SER A 137 10.79 -7.73 18.67
C SER A 137 10.29 -7.28 20.05
N GLY A 138 9.15 -7.83 20.50
CA GLY A 138 8.59 -7.60 21.83
C GLY A 138 7.23 -6.89 21.87
N HIS A 139 6.74 -6.33 20.76
CA HIS A 139 5.40 -5.73 20.71
C HIS A 139 4.36 -6.79 20.33
N ARG A 140 3.62 -7.29 21.32
CA ARG A 140 2.39 -8.07 21.09
C ARG A 140 1.38 -7.17 20.37
N TYR A 141 1.17 -7.39 19.07
CA TYR A 141 -0.04 -6.88 18.42
C TYR A 141 -1.25 -7.51 19.09
N ASP A 142 -2.04 -6.70 19.80
CA ASP A 142 -3.24 -7.18 20.48
C ASP A 142 -4.29 -7.52 19.41
N HIS A 143 -4.50 -8.83 19.21
CA HIS A 143 -5.45 -9.40 18.26
C HIS A 143 -6.93 -9.10 18.57
N ARG A 144 -7.24 -8.32 19.62
CA ARG A 144 -8.62 -8.08 20.07
C ARG A 144 -9.52 -7.31 19.08
N ASN A 145 -8.96 -6.71 18.03
CA ASN A 145 -9.74 -6.03 16.98
C ASN A 145 -9.64 -6.72 15.61
N LYS A 146 -9.92 -8.04 15.56
CA LYS A 146 -10.29 -8.66 14.28
C LYS A 146 -11.54 -7.97 13.73
N PRO A 147 -11.56 -7.44 12.50
CA PRO A 147 -12.82 -7.28 11.78
C PRO A 147 -13.49 -8.65 11.74
N SER A 148 -14.78 -8.72 12.11
CA SER A 148 -15.55 -9.95 12.14
C SER A 148 -15.31 -10.80 10.90
N GLU A 149 -14.85 -12.02 11.12
CA GLU A 149 -14.67 -13.07 10.14
C GLU A 149 -15.94 -13.22 9.31
N ILE A 150 -15.86 -12.89 8.02
CA ILE A 150 -16.87 -13.36 7.06
C ILE A 150 -16.65 -14.87 6.98
N HIS A 151 -17.66 -15.61 7.41
CA HIS A 151 -17.70 -17.07 7.45
C HIS A 151 -17.24 -17.67 6.10
N GLY A 152 -16.14 -18.42 6.13
CA GLY A 152 -15.71 -19.29 5.03
C GLY A 152 -14.24 -19.12 4.64
N CYS A 153 -13.34 -19.78 5.36
CA CYS A 153 -12.40 -20.77 4.82
C CYS A 153 -11.37 -21.14 5.89
N SER A 154 -11.26 -22.45 6.14
CA SER A 154 -10.30 -23.06 7.05
C SER A 154 -8.88 -22.88 6.52
N TYR A 155 -7.98 -22.27 7.30
CA TYR A 155 -6.56 -22.23 6.96
C TYR A 155 -5.91 -23.56 7.31
N ASP A 156 -5.68 -24.40 6.31
CA ASP A 156 -4.82 -25.57 6.43
C ASP A 156 -3.36 -25.11 6.32
N THR A 157 -2.59 -25.34 7.38
CA THR A 157 -1.23 -24.82 7.55
C THR A 157 -0.22 -25.77 6.91
N ARG A 158 -0.05 -25.73 5.58
CA ARG A 158 1.09 -26.40 4.94
C ARG A 158 1.67 -25.59 3.78
N ASN A 159 2.93 -25.16 3.98
CA ASN A 159 3.92 -24.72 2.99
C ASN A 159 3.49 -23.57 2.07
N PHE A 160 3.89 -22.34 2.41
CA PHE A 160 3.62 -21.20 1.55
C PHE A 160 4.87 -20.36 1.26
N ASN A 161 5.35 -20.48 0.02
CA ASN A 161 6.08 -19.45 -0.71
C ASN A 161 5.10 -18.33 -1.12
N ASP A 162 4.27 -17.84 -0.20
CA ASP A 162 3.02 -17.14 -0.53
C ASP A 162 3.23 -15.74 -1.14
N VAL A 163 2.72 -15.59 -2.36
CA VAL A 163 2.37 -14.29 -2.93
C VAL A 163 1.00 -13.92 -2.34
N VAL A 164 0.97 -13.00 -1.38
CA VAL A 164 -0.27 -12.49 -0.82
C VAL A 164 -0.96 -11.63 -1.87
N VAL A 165 -2.01 -12.16 -2.48
CA VAL A 165 -2.99 -11.39 -3.26
C VAL A 165 -3.96 -10.79 -2.24
N GLY A 166 -3.90 -9.48 -2.04
CA GLY A 166 -4.66 -8.80 -0.99
C GLY A 166 -6.14 -9.16 -0.98
N VAL A 167 -6.67 -9.52 0.20
CA VAL A 167 -8.10 -9.81 0.39
C VAL A 167 -8.87 -8.48 0.32
N PRO A 168 -9.93 -8.37 -0.50
CA PRO A 168 -10.69 -7.14 -0.63
C PRO A 168 -11.39 -6.81 0.70
N VAL A 169 -10.92 -5.76 1.39
CA VAL A 169 -11.59 -5.20 2.57
C VAL A 169 -12.64 -4.18 2.12
N GLY A 170 -13.82 -4.17 2.76
CA GLY A 170 -14.92 -3.26 2.43
C GLY A 170 -14.49 -1.81 2.25
N TRP A 171 -14.84 -1.21 1.11
CA TRP A 171 -14.54 0.19 0.78
C TRP A 171 -15.52 1.12 1.49
N SER A 172 -14.98 2.14 2.17
CA SER A 172 -15.70 3.30 2.70
C SER A 172 -15.19 4.56 1.98
N ASN A 173 -16.06 5.53 1.69
CA ASN A 173 -15.81 6.67 0.77
C ASN A 173 -14.81 7.76 1.24
N THR A 174 -13.67 7.38 1.81
CA THR A 174 -12.58 8.31 2.16
C THR A 174 -11.59 8.41 1.01
N TRP A 175 -11.97 9.13 -0.04
CA TRP A 175 -11.09 9.47 -1.17
C TRP A 175 -10.08 10.55 -0.79
N PRO A 176 -8.79 10.44 -1.15
CA PRO A 176 -7.86 11.57 -1.10
C PRO A 176 -8.40 12.68 -2.01
N ARG A 177 -8.47 13.90 -1.48
CA ARG A 177 -8.88 15.10 -2.22
C ARG A 177 -7.69 15.79 -2.88
#